data_AF-A0A6S4QH35-F1
#
_entry.id   AF-A0A6S4QH35-F1
#
_cell.length_a   1.000
_cell.length_b   1.000
_cell.length_c   1.000
_cell.angle_alpha   90.00
_cell.angle_beta   90.00
_cell.angle_gamma   90.00
#
_symmetry.space_group_name_H-M   'P 1'
#
loop_
_entity.id
_entity.type
_entity.pdbx_description
1 polymer ?
#
loop_
_entity_poly.entity_id
_entity_poly.type
_entity_poly.pdbx_seq_one_letter_code
_entity_poly.pdbx_strand_id
1 'polypeptide(L)'
;MDTQIDDGKRLQHWQKSKALMIRMMVLWFVFSFVIHGFVIVFNNVTIPVLNFKLGYYLAGQGSLIVFVIMIFVFARRQNAIDVETGVAEKDE
;
A
#
# COMPACT_ATOMS: atom_id res chain seq x y z
N MET A 1 14.94 -10.62 34.50
CA MET A 1 14.17 -11.68 33.83
C MET A 1 13.99 -11.20 32.41
N ASP A 2 15.07 -11.35 31.63
CA ASP A 2 15.13 -10.82 30.28
C ASP A 2 14.19 -11.64 29.42
N THR A 3 13.15 -10.98 28.92
CA THR A 3 12.26 -11.49 27.87
C THR A 3 13.10 -11.82 26.65
N GLN A 4 13.63 -13.05 26.60
CA GLN A 4 14.07 -13.73 25.39
C GLN A 4 12.85 -13.77 24.46
N ILE A 5 12.68 -12.72 23.65
CA ILE A 5 11.78 -12.77 22.51
C ILE A 5 12.32 -13.89 21.64
N ASP A 6 11.61 -15.02 21.59
CA ASP A 6 11.96 -16.18 20.77
C ASP A 6 12.48 -15.74 19.40
N ASP A 7 13.77 -15.95 19.14
CA ASP A 7 14.44 -15.47 17.94
C ASP A 7 13.74 -15.98 16.66
N GLY A 8 13.09 -17.15 16.75
CA GLY A 8 12.24 -17.72 15.72
C GLY A 8 11.03 -16.84 15.35
N LYS A 9 10.30 -16.31 16.33
CA LYS A 9 9.19 -15.38 16.11
C LYS A 9 9.64 -14.03 15.52
N ARG A 10 10.78 -13.50 15.96
CA ARG A 10 11.35 -12.25 15.40
C ARG A 10 11.72 -12.42 13.93
N LEU A 11 12.34 -13.55 13.60
CA LEU A 11 12.71 -13.87 12.22
C LEU A 11 11.48 -14.01 11.32
N GLN A 12 10.41 -14.66 11.79
CA GLN A 12 9.16 -14.78 11.05
C GLN A 12 8.47 -13.43 10.84
N HIS A 13 8.44 -12.56 11.86
CA HIS A 13 7.94 -11.19 11.74
C HIS A 13 8.70 -10.39 10.70
N TRP A 14 10.04 -10.46 10.74
CA TRP A 14 10.89 -9.77 9.79
C TRP A 14 10.65 -10.25 8.36
N GLN A 15 10.59 -11.57 8.14
CA GLN A 15 10.34 -12.14 6.81
C GLN A 15 8.98 -11.71 6.25
N LYS A 16 7.91 -11.74 7.07
CA LYS A 16 6.56 -11.32 6.67
C LYS A 16 6.50 -9.83 6.35
N SER A 17 7.06 -8.98 7.22
CA SER A 17 7.10 -7.53 7.03
C SER A 17 7.92 -7.14 5.80
N LYS A 18 9.07 -7.79 5.57
CA LYS A 18 9.88 -7.61 4.36
C LYS A 18 9.10 -8.00 3.10
N ALA A 19 8.38 -9.13 3.13
CA ALA A 19 7.55 -9.55 2.00
C ALA A 19 6.41 -8.56 1.72
N LEU A 20 5.80 -7.99 2.76
CA LEU A 20 4.78 -6.94 2.62
C LEU A 20 5.37 -5.68 1.97
N MET A 21 6.54 -5.24 2.42
CA MET A 21 7.24 -4.08 1.86
C MET A 21 7.58 -4.28 0.37
N ILE A 22 8.12 -5.45 -0.01
CA ILE A 22 8.40 -5.78 -1.42
C ILE A 22 7.12 -5.73 -2.25
N ARG A 23 6.00 -6.29 -1.76
CA ARG A 23 4.71 -6.22 -2.47
C ARG A 23 4.24 -4.79 -2.66
N MET A 24 4.37 -3.93 -1.64
CA MET A 24 4.01 -2.52 -1.77
C MET A 24 4.92 -1.76 -2.72
N MET A 25 6.21 -2.09 -2.79
CA MET A 25 7.11 -1.52 -3.78
C MET A 25 6.75 -1.92 -5.21
N VAL A 26 6.39 -3.18 -5.43
CA VAL A 26 5.89 -3.65 -6.74
C VAL A 26 4.57 -2.96 -7.10
N LEU A 27 3.63 -2.89 -6.15
CA LEU A 27 2.34 -2.23 -6.37
C LEU A 27 2.52 -0.74 -6.68
N TRP A 28 3.37 -0.05 -5.91
CA TRP A 28 3.71 1.35 -6.13
C TRP A 28 4.35 1.57 -7.50
N PHE A 29 5.27 0.68 -7.92
CA PHE A 29 5.90 0.76 -9.24
C PHE A 29 4.86 0.58 -10.36
N VAL A 30 3.99 -0.43 -10.25
CA VAL A 30 2.92 -0.64 -11.22
C VAL A 30 1.98 0.57 -11.28
N PHE A 31 1.55 1.12 -10.15
CA PHE A 31 0.70 2.31 -10.13
C PHE A 31 1.39 3.56 -10.68
N SER A 32 2.65 3.79 -10.31
CA SER A 32 3.40 4.98 -10.72
C SER A 32 3.78 4.97 -12.18
N PHE A 33 4.07 3.81 -12.77
CA PHE A 33 4.57 3.73 -14.15
C PHE A 33 3.55 3.13 -15.13
N VAL A 34 2.92 2.01 -14.77
CA VAL A 34 2.00 1.31 -15.68
C VAL A 34 0.69 2.08 -15.78
N ILE A 35 0.04 2.38 -14.65
CA ILE A 35 -1.25 3.09 -14.66
C ILE A 35 -1.12 4.52 -15.19
N HIS A 36 -0.03 5.22 -14.86
CA HIS A 36 0.23 6.54 -15.45
C HIS A 36 0.58 6.46 -16.94
N GLY A 37 1.23 5.37 -17.41
CA GLY A 37 1.46 5.14 -18.85
C GLY A 37 0.16 4.97 -19.66
N PHE A 38 -0.88 4.39 -19.05
CA PHE A 38 -2.20 4.23 -19.67
C PHE A 38 -3.11 5.46 -19.57
N VAL A 39 -2.67 6.57 -18.97
CA VAL A 39 -3.44 7.84 -18.89
C VAL A 39 -3.89 8.34 -20.25
N ILE A 40 -3.08 8.10 -21.31
CA ILE A 40 -3.41 8.49 -22.69
C ILE A 40 -4.63 7.72 -23.21
N VAL A 41 -4.80 6.44 -22.82
CA VAL A 41 -5.97 5.62 -23.20
C VAL A 41 -7.22 6.12 -22.47
N PHE A 42 -7.09 6.56 -21.22
CA PHE A 42 -8.19 7.12 -20.44
C PHE A 42 -8.60 8.54 -20.85
N ASN A 43 -7.80 9.27 -21.64
CA ASN A 43 -8.18 10.59 -22.16
C ASN A 43 -9.35 10.54 -23.16
N ASN A 44 -9.69 9.37 -23.70
CA ASN A 44 -10.89 9.21 -24.55
C ASN A 44 -12.18 9.05 -23.74
N VAL A 45 -12.09 8.85 -22.42
CA VAL A 45 -13.25 8.82 -21.53
C VAL A 45 -13.34 10.17 -20.83
N THR A 46 -14.45 10.87 -21.01
CA THR A 46 -14.72 12.15 -20.34
C THR A 46 -15.68 11.87 -19.19
N ILE A 47 -15.40 12.32 -17.96
CA ILE A 47 -16.39 12.23 -16.87
C ILE A 47 -17.53 13.21 -17.19
N PRO A 48 -18.78 12.74 -17.39
CA PRO A 48 -19.91 13.62 -17.72
C PRO A 48 -20.24 14.62 -16.59
N VAL A 49 -19.88 14.28 -15.34
CA VAL A 49 -20.17 15.07 -14.14
C VAL A 49 -19.29 16.32 -14.02
N LEU A 50 -18.09 16.33 -14.63
CA LEU A 50 -17.08 17.37 -14.43
C LEU A 50 -16.55 18.03 -15.72
N ASN A 51 -16.97 17.58 -16.92
CA ASN A 51 -16.51 18.11 -18.22
C ASN A 51 -14.98 18.22 -18.35
N PHE A 52 -14.23 17.40 -17.60
CA PHE A 52 -12.77 17.39 -17.54
C PHE A 52 -12.23 16.06 -18.08
N LYS A 53 -11.09 16.12 -18.78
CA LYS A 53 -10.38 14.93 -19.26
C LYS A 53 -9.94 14.08 -18.05
N LEU A 54 -10.42 12.83 -17.98
CA LEU A 54 -10.15 11.89 -16.89
C LEU A 54 -8.65 11.72 -16.60
N GLY A 55 -7.83 11.74 -17.64
CA GLY A 55 -6.38 11.59 -17.52
C GLY A 55 -5.74 12.67 -16.64
N TYR A 56 -6.22 13.91 -16.71
CA TYR A 56 -5.72 15.03 -15.89
C TYR A 56 -6.11 14.88 -14.41
N TYR A 57 -7.35 14.48 -14.14
CA TYR A 57 -7.81 14.23 -12.77
C TYR A 57 -7.09 13.04 -12.13
N LEU A 58 -6.86 11.97 -12.89
CA LEU A 58 -6.14 10.79 -12.40
C LEU A 58 -4.68 11.11 -12.05
N ALA A 59 -4.01 11.93 -12.86
CA ALA A 59 -2.64 12.37 -12.60
C ALA A 59 -2.53 13.27 -11.36
N GLY A 60 -3.49 14.18 -11.15
CA GLY A 60 -3.47 15.15 -10.05
C GLY A 60 -4.05 14.64 -8.72
N GLN A 61 -5.33 14.27 -8.71
CA GLN A 61 -6.04 13.87 -7.49
C GLN A 61 -6.18 12.35 -7.37
N GLY A 62 -6.25 11.63 -8.48
CA GLY A 62 -6.31 10.16 -8.49
C GLY A 62 -5.08 9.52 -7.86
N SER A 63 -3.88 10.05 -8.15
CA SER A 63 -2.61 9.59 -7.57
C SER A 63 -2.60 9.73 -6.04
N LEU A 64 -3.10 10.85 -5.50
CA LEU A 64 -3.22 11.07 -4.07
C LEU A 64 -4.20 10.10 -3.39
N ILE A 65 -5.38 9.88 -3.99
CA ILE A 65 -6.37 8.94 -3.44
C ILE A 65 -5.79 7.52 -3.39
N VAL A 66 -5.15 7.07 -4.47
CA VAL A 66 -4.47 5.77 -4.52
C VAL A 66 -3.40 5.67 -3.44
N PHE A 67 -2.59 6.72 -3.26
CA PHE A 67 -1.52 6.72 -2.27
C PHE A 67 -2.05 6.58 -0.84
N VAL A 68 -3.13 7.31 -0.50
CA VAL A 68 -3.80 7.18 0.81
C VAL A 68 -4.33 5.76 1.03
N ILE A 69 -5.02 5.19 0.04
CA ILE A 69 -5.53 3.81 0.12
C ILE A 69 -4.36 2.83 0.34
N MET A 70 -3.24 3.00 -0.35
CA MET A 70 -2.07 2.14 -0.21
C MET A 70 -1.50 2.17 1.21
N ILE A 71 -1.43 3.35 1.85
CA ILE A 71 -0.99 3.51 3.24
C ILE A 71 -1.94 2.77 4.19
N PHE A 72 -3.26 2.94 4.05
CA PHE A 72 -4.23 2.25 4.91
C PHE A 72 -4.15 0.73 4.76
N VAL A 73 -4.01 0.24 3.54
CA VAL A 73 -3.85 -1.20 3.28
C VAL A 73 -2.55 -1.71 3.89
N PHE A 74 -1.45 -0.98 3.74
CA PHE A 74 -0.17 -1.33 4.36
C PHE A 74 -0.29 -1.40 5.88
N ALA A 75 -0.82 -0.35 6.53
CA ALA A 75 -0.99 -0.30 7.98
C ALA A 75 -1.84 -1.46 8.50
N ARG A 76 -2.98 -1.75 7.85
CA ARG A 76 -3.85 -2.88 8.24
C ARG A 76 -3.14 -4.23 8.08
N ARG A 77 -2.34 -4.40 7.03
CA ARG A 77 -1.59 -5.64 6.78
C ARG A 77 -0.41 -5.80 7.72
N GLN A 78 0.28 -4.72 8.06
CA GLN A 78 1.36 -4.71 9.03
C GLN A 78 0.82 -5.08 10.42
N ASN A 79 -0.27 -4.45 10.85
CA ASN A 79 -0.94 -4.78 12.11
C ASN A 79 -1.35 -6.26 12.18
N ALA A 80 -1.86 -6.84 11.09
CA ALA A 80 -2.17 -8.27 11.05
C ALA A 80 -0.92 -9.15 11.25
N ILE A 81 0.22 -8.77 10.67
CA ILE A 81 1.50 -9.49 10.88
C ILE A 81 1.97 -9.33 12.34
N ASP A 82 1.82 -8.16 12.93
CA ASP A 82 2.21 -7.88 14.31
C ASP A 82 1.38 -8.74 15.29
N VAL A 83 0.07 -8.85 15.07
CA VAL A 83 -0.85 -9.72 15.85
C VAL A 83 -0.50 -11.20 15.68
N GLU A 84 -0.31 -11.66 14.44
CA GLU A 84 0.02 -13.07 14.15
C GLU A 84 1.35 -13.52 14.79
N THR A 85 2.31 -12.61 14.94
CA THR A 85 3.64 -12.92 15.45
C THR A 85 3.79 -12.65 16.95
N GLY A 86 2.73 -12.14 17.59
CA GLY A 86 2.71 -11.79 19.01
C GLY A 86 3.59 -10.58 19.35
N VAL A 87 3.88 -9.74 18.36
CA VAL A 87 4.61 -8.46 18.48
C VAL A 87 3.64 -7.27 18.55
N ALA A 88 2.34 -7.51 18.37
CA ALA A 88 1.31 -6.48 18.53
C ALA A 88 1.45 -5.78 19.90
N GLU A 89 1.41 -4.44 19.86
CA GLU A 89 1.29 -3.63 21.05
C GLU A 89 0.06 -4.10 21.84
N LYS A 90 0.21 -4.27 23.16
CA LYS A 90 -0.94 -4.47 24.02
C LYS A 90 -1.64 -3.12 24.04
N ASP A 91 -2.85 -3.05 23.50
CA ASP A 91 -3.74 -1.92 23.73
C ASP A 91 -3.88 -1.75 25.26
N GLU A 92 -3.28 -0.70 25.82
CA GLU A 92 -3.43 -0.31 27.23
C GLU A 92 -4.83 0.25 27.50
#